data_AF-A0A5A5T5Q6-F1
#
_entry.id   AF-A0A5A5T5Q6-F1
#
_cell.length_a   1.000
_cell.length_b   1.000
_cell.length_c   1.000
_cell.angle_alpha   90.00
_cell.angle_beta   90.00
_cell.angle_gamma   90.00
#
_symmetry.space_group_name_H-M   'P 1'
#
loop_
_entity.id
_entity.type
_entity.pdbx_description
1 polymer ?
#
loop_
_entity_poly.entity_id
_entity_poly.type
_entity_poly.pdbx_seq_one_letter_code
_entity_poly.pdbx_strand_id
1 'polypeptide(L)'
;MRLFKPALTDRTTLPAHIASRWIEILAIPLTSALMETQALFLLISLFTTQIMGTVDAIGTNSILCILLFFHWWAMWREARNQRRGIQIDPTRRFPFTSVDVVAIVLALAVFGVTHISDEGYLVTVLVGIVLIGWAWKRGIDRTRAGYDEDHIILWFKIGFGILLFIMFFSLLGKADHTDNAFDASDQLLRNLPIFFLSGFIALSYTRIAAIRQERERQQLPLKMAGTNRWLTTLTITWILLILASIGTEFLPAALLITLLTPLWLVSGFLIQILFTVLGWLTYLIALGLALLIALLARLFPGGSISQGPAKLSRPPASTPPPVDNLSVLIFHILLVIAAIALLIGLAMYVQKHRRRSKGDMQEEEEIREGLNAAQIRKERRQQRQQSQPTTGALIEADPDSARARYRAFLRTMAEKDEHLARQPDETPAEYQQRFLIETGYKLPAATEEDVPTDATILTSLTQAYTRERYGGRQTQPEQRQYLHQWVPHLLQRLSAYLAVTPKTITHRPYQASRWGEDE
;
A
#
# COMPACT_ATOMS: atom_id res chain seq x y z
N MET A 1 -9.71 48.32 -16.47
CA MET A 1 -9.14 47.00 -16.81
C MET A 1 -7.90 46.76 -15.97
N ARG A 2 -8.04 46.00 -14.87
CA ARG A 2 -6.97 45.77 -13.91
C ARG A 2 -6.22 44.47 -14.24
N LEU A 3 -4.90 44.63 -14.36
CA LEU A 3 -3.88 43.62 -14.49
C LEU A 3 -4.03 42.53 -13.42
N PHE A 4 -4.15 41.27 -13.85
CA PHE A 4 -3.91 40.11 -13.01
C PHE A 4 -2.43 40.10 -12.62
N LYS A 5 -2.13 40.49 -11.37
CA LYS A 5 -0.90 40.09 -10.70
C LYS A 5 -1.08 38.63 -10.25
N PRO A 6 -0.35 37.65 -10.80
CA PRO A 6 -0.26 36.35 -10.17
C PRO A 6 0.49 36.51 -8.84
N ALA A 7 -0.10 36.03 -7.75
CA ALA A 7 0.56 35.93 -6.46
C ALA A 7 1.83 35.07 -6.60
N LEU A 8 2.98 35.68 -6.36
CA LEU A 8 4.33 35.14 -6.62
C LEU A 8 4.86 34.25 -5.48
N THR A 9 4.02 33.75 -4.59
CA THR A 9 4.47 33.02 -3.39
C THR A 9 4.39 31.49 -3.46
N ASP A 10 3.88 30.90 -4.55
CA ASP A 10 3.70 29.43 -4.64
C ASP A 10 4.72 28.70 -5.53
N ARG A 11 5.76 29.39 -6.03
CA ARG A 11 6.74 28.79 -6.95
C ARG A 11 7.92 28.08 -6.29
N THR A 12 8.10 28.15 -4.97
CA THR A 12 9.25 27.54 -4.28
C THR A 12 8.97 26.15 -3.71
N THR A 13 7.72 25.70 -3.63
CA THR A 13 7.35 24.36 -3.13
C THR A 13 7.29 23.29 -4.22
N LEU A 14 7.14 23.68 -5.48
CA LEU A 14 7.14 22.76 -6.63
C LEU A 14 8.46 21.97 -6.82
N PRO A 15 9.67 22.55 -6.73
CA PRO A 15 10.91 21.80 -6.95
C PRO A 15 11.20 20.80 -5.80
N ALA A 16 10.77 21.08 -4.58
CA ALA A 16 10.92 20.16 -3.44
C ALA A 16 9.98 18.93 -3.55
N HIS A 17 8.79 19.11 -4.13
CA HIS A 17 7.85 17.99 -4.36
C HIS A 17 8.27 17.08 -5.52
N ILE A 18 8.91 17.61 -6.56
CA ILE A 18 9.39 16.80 -7.70
C ILE A 18 10.62 15.99 -7.30
N ALA A 19 11.53 16.56 -6.51
CA ALA A 19 12.68 15.84 -5.94
C ALA A 19 12.27 14.77 -4.90
N SER A 20 11.03 14.76 -4.39
CA SER A 20 10.56 13.72 -3.46
C SER A 20 9.85 12.54 -4.13
N ARG A 21 9.27 12.72 -5.34
CA ARG A 21 8.45 11.72 -6.05
C ARG A 21 9.17 10.86 -7.09
N TRP A 22 10.46 11.06 -7.34
CA TRP A 22 11.20 10.23 -8.32
C TRP A 22 11.16 8.72 -7.98
N ILE A 23 11.05 8.37 -6.69
CA ILE A 23 10.90 6.97 -6.25
C ILE A 23 9.63 6.36 -6.84
N GLU A 24 8.51 7.08 -6.76
CA GLU A 24 7.20 6.64 -7.26
C GLU A 24 7.13 6.68 -8.79
N ILE A 25 7.80 7.62 -9.45
CA ILE A 25 7.69 7.80 -10.90
C ILE A 25 8.68 6.90 -11.67
N LEU A 26 9.85 6.63 -11.10
CA LEU A 26 10.95 5.94 -11.79
C LEU A 26 11.40 4.67 -11.07
N ALA A 27 11.75 4.76 -9.78
CA ALA A 27 12.42 3.66 -9.09
C ALA A 27 11.53 2.42 -8.92
N ILE A 28 10.31 2.61 -8.40
CA ILE A 28 9.34 1.51 -8.19
C ILE A 28 8.92 0.89 -9.53
N PRO A 29 8.50 1.67 -10.55
CA PRO A 29 8.16 1.12 -11.86
C PRO A 29 9.31 0.32 -12.48
N LEU A 30 10.53 0.87 -12.44
CA LEU A 30 11.67 0.23 -13.06
C LEU A 30 12.06 -1.06 -12.37
N THR A 31 12.20 -1.04 -11.04
CA THR A 31 12.56 -2.24 -10.28
C THR A 31 11.49 -3.32 -10.37
N SER A 32 10.21 -2.94 -10.29
CA SER A 32 9.12 -3.89 -10.45
C SER A 32 9.02 -4.46 -11.86
N ALA A 33 9.23 -3.65 -12.91
CA ALA A 33 9.23 -4.14 -14.28
C ALA A 33 10.43 -5.05 -14.53
N LEU A 34 11.61 -4.70 -14.02
CA LEU A 34 12.83 -5.49 -14.15
C LEU A 34 12.69 -6.86 -13.48
N MET A 35 12.09 -6.90 -12.29
CA MET A 35 11.72 -8.15 -11.61
C MET A 35 10.78 -9.01 -12.46
N GLU A 36 9.66 -8.45 -12.93
CA GLU A 36 8.68 -9.19 -13.73
C GLU A 36 9.25 -9.68 -15.05
N THR A 37 10.10 -8.87 -15.67
CA THR A 37 10.77 -9.17 -16.94
C THR A 37 11.55 -10.47 -16.84
N GLN A 38 12.30 -10.70 -15.75
CA GLN A 38 13.10 -11.92 -15.59
C GLN A 38 12.23 -13.18 -15.59
N ALA A 39 11.12 -13.16 -14.85
CA ALA A 39 10.22 -14.31 -14.77
C ALA A 39 9.45 -14.52 -16.08
N LEU A 40 9.01 -13.44 -16.72
CA LEU A 40 8.29 -13.51 -18.00
C LEU A 40 9.19 -13.98 -19.14
N PHE A 41 10.42 -13.48 -19.21
CA PHE A 41 11.40 -13.90 -20.19
C PHE A 41 11.62 -15.42 -20.12
N LEU A 42 11.98 -15.93 -18.94
CA LEU A 42 12.21 -17.37 -18.76
C LEU A 42 10.96 -18.21 -19.09
N LEU A 43 9.76 -17.73 -18.73
CA LEU A 43 8.51 -18.42 -19.05
C LEU A 43 8.26 -18.47 -20.57
N ILE A 44 8.46 -17.34 -21.25
CA ILE A 44 8.30 -17.22 -22.70
C ILE A 44 9.33 -18.10 -23.40
N SER A 45 10.60 -18.02 -23.03
CA SER A 45 11.68 -18.82 -23.63
C SER A 45 11.46 -20.32 -23.41
N LEU A 46 11.00 -20.74 -22.23
CA LEU A 46 10.63 -22.14 -22.00
C LEU A 46 9.48 -22.56 -22.93
N PHE A 47 8.43 -21.75 -23.04
CA PHE A 47 7.27 -22.06 -23.88
C PHE A 47 7.62 -22.11 -25.38
N THR A 48 8.43 -21.15 -25.86
CA THR A 48 8.83 -21.08 -27.27
C THR A 48 9.79 -22.19 -27.63
N THR A 49 10.70 -22.55 -26.73
CA THR A 49 11.60 -23.70 -26.93
C THR A 49 10.79 -25.00 -27.04
N GLN A 50 9.79 -25.20 -26.18
CA GLN A 50 8.98 -26.42 -26.19
C GLN A 50 8.09 -26.56 -27.43
N ILE A 51 7.63 -25.44 -28.01
CA ILE A 51 6.73 -25.46 -29.17
C ILE A 51 7.47 -25.40 -30.51
N MET A 52 8.53 -24.59 -30.59
CA MET A 52 9.21 -24.28 -31.85
C MET A 52 10.64 -24.82 -31.92
N GLY A 53 11.21 -25.28 -30.81
CA GLY A 53 12.62 -25.67 -30.75
C GLY A 53 13.60 -24.48 -30.87
N THR A 54 13.10 -23.25 -30.73
CA THR A 54 13.91 -22.01 -30.81
C THR A 54 13.92 -21.28 -29.47
N VAL A 55 15.09 -20.74 -29.12
CA VAL A 55 15.39 -20.20 -27.79
C VAL A 55 15.03 -18.71 -27.65
N ASP A 56 15.02 -17.94 -28.74
CA ASP A 56 14.91 -16.49 -28.70
C ASP A 56 13.74 -15.95 -29.55
N ALA A 57 12.52 -16.01 -28.99
CA ALA A 57 11.39 -15.32 -29.61
C ALA A 57 11.29 -13.85 -29.20
N ILE A 58 11.57 -13.51 -27.94
CA ILE A 58 11.44 -12.14 -27.40
C ILE A 58 12.52 -11.90 -26.34
N GLY A 59 13.38 -10.90 -26.55
CA GLY A 59 14.42 -10.53 -25.59
C GLY A 59 13.90 -9.86 -24.31
N THR A 60 14.68 -10.00 -23.23
CA THR A 60 14.46 -9.37 -21.90
C THR A 60 14.18 -7.86 -22.03
N ASN A 61 14.94 -7.15 -22.87
CA ASN A 61 14.76 -5.71 -23.08
C ASN A 61 13.44 -5.34 -23.76
N SER A 62 13.00 -6.12 -24.74
CA SER A 62 11.71 -5.89 -25.39
C SER A 62 10.58 -5.99 -24.37
N ILE A 63 10.62 -7.02 -23.52
CA ILE A 63 9.64 -7.20 -22.44
C ILE A 63 9.70 -6.02 -21.45
N LEU A 64 10.89 -5.65 -20.97
CA LEU A 64 11.08 -4.53 -20.04
C LEU A 64 10.53 -3.21 -20.60
N CYS A 65 10.87 -2.90 -21.85
CA CYS A 65 10.41 -1.70 -22.54
C CYS A 65 8.89 -1.66 -22.69
N ILE A 66 8.26 -2.78 -23.04
CA ILE A 66 6.79 -2.89 -23.13
C ILE A 66 6.15 -2.61 -21.77
N LEU A 67 6.66 -3.24 -20.70
CA LEU A 67 6.12 -3.05 -19.34
C LEU A 67 6.26 -1.59 -18.87
N LEU A 68 7.42 -0.99 -19.09
CA LEU A 68 7.67 0.40 -18.72
C LEU A 68 6.84 1.38 -19.55
N PHE A 69 6.75 1.17 -20.86
CA PHE A 69 5.95 1.99 -21.76
C PHE A 69 4.50 2.04 -21.28
N PHE A 70 3.87 0.89 -21.04
CA PHE A 70 2.47 0.86 -20.59
C PHE A 70 2.28 1.37 -19.17
N HIS A 71 3.25 1.17 -18.28
CA HIS A 71 3.19 1.74 -16.93
C HIS A 71 3.27 3.27 -16.95
N TRP A 72 4.24 3.85 -17.68
CA TRP A 72 4.36 5.30 -17.83
C TRP A 72 3.18 5.90 -18.59
N TRP A 73 2.67 5.20 -19.61
CA TRP A 73 1.47 5.60 -20.31
C TRP A 73 0.26 5.71 -19.37
N ALA A 74 0.05 4.69 -18.55
CA ALA A 74 -1.04 4.67 -17.57
C ALA A 74 -0.88 5.81 -16.54
N MET A 75 0.34 6.07 -16.06
CA MET A 75 0.59 7.18 -15.12
C MET A 75 0.35 8.55 -15.76
N TRP A 76 0.82 8.76 -16.99
CA TRP A 76 0.57 10.00 -17.73
C TRP A 76 -0.93 10.24 -17.94
N ARG A 77 -1.66 9.19 -18.30
CA ARG A 77 -3.11 9.24 -18.50
C ARG A 77 -3.84 9.61 -17.22
N GLU A 78 -3.49 8.97 -16.11
CA GLU A 78 -4.07 9.25 -14.80
C GLU A 78 -3.80 10.71 -14.39
N ALA A 79 -2.55 11.18 -14.52
CA ALA A 79 -2.20 12.57 -14.27
C ALA A 79 -2.97 13.55 -15.18
N ARG A 80 -3.19 13.20 -16.46
CA ARG A 80 -3.98 14.00 -17.40
C ARG A 80 -5.46 14.07 -16.99
N ASN A 81 -6.04 12.96 -16.54
CA ASN A 81 -7.44 12.92 -16.10
C ASN A 81 -7.66 13.72 -14.82
N GLN A 82 -6.73 13.62 -13.87
CA GLN A 82 -6.72 14.44 -12.65
C GLN A 82 -6.66 15.94 -12.97
N ARG A 83 -5.81 16.36 -13.92
CA ARG A 83 -5.74 17.76 -14.38
C ARG A 83 -7.03 18.25 -15.04
N ARG A 84 -7.82 17.35 -15.63
CA ARG A 84 -9.12 17.65 -16.24
C ARG A 84 -10.27 17.59 -15.23
N GLY A 85 -10.00 17.28 -13.96
CA GLY A 85 -11.01 17.13 -12.93
C GLY A 85 -11.93 15.92 -13.13
N ILE A 86 -11.53 14.97 -13.97
CA ILE A 86 -12.32 13.76 -14.22
C ILE A 86 -12.06 12.82 -13.04
N GLN A 87 -13.02 12.74 -12.12
CA GLN A 87 -12.99 11.73 -11.05
C GLN A 87 -13.33 10.38 -11.64
N ILE A 88 -12.36 9.47 -11.59
CA ILE A 88 -12.53 8.12 -12.11
C ILE A 88 -12.90 7.21 -10.96
N ASP A 89 -14.07 6.59 -11.08
CA ASP A 89 -14.54 5.61 -10.11
C ASP A 89 -13.60 4.38 -10.12
N PRO A 90 -12.91 4.08 -9.00
CA PRO A 90 -11.97 2.96 -8.93
C PRO A 90 -12.64 1.59 -9.13
N THR A 91 -13.96 1.51 -8.92
CA THR A 91 -14.71 0.25 -9.01
C THR A 91 -15.20 -0.06 -10.43
N ARG A 92 -15.27 0.93 -11.32
CA ARG A 92 -15.72 0.70 -12.70
C ARG A 92 -14.60 0.14 -13.56
N ARG A 93 -14.92 -0.88 -14.36
CA ARG A 93 -14.07 -1.32 -15.48
C ARG A 93 -13.85 -0.11 -16.38
N PHE A 94 -12.59 0.26 -16.64
CA PHE A 94 -12.32 1.43 -17.46
C PHE A 94 -12.92 1.24 -18.83
N PRO A 95 -13.57 2.28 -19.39
CA PRO A 95 -13.82 2.30 -20.80
C PRO A 95 -12.47 2.32 -21.53
N PHE A 96 -12.30 1.39 -22.46
CA PHE A 96 -11.23 1.41 -23.44
C PHE A 96 -11.34 2.74 -24.20
N THR A 97 -10.33 3.62 -24.08
CA THR A 97 -10.38 4.94 -24.72
C THR A 97 -9.65 4.95 -26.05
N SER A 98 -10.00 5.88 -26.95
CA SER A 98 -9.27 6.09 -28.21
C SER A 98 -7.77 6.32 -27.99
N VAL A 99 -7.41 6.95 -26.87
CA VAL A 99 -6.02 7.18 -26.45
C VAL A 99 -5.30 5.85 -26.16
N ASP A 100 -5.97 4.88 -25.51
CA ASP A 100 -5.41 3.54 -25.28
C ASP A 100 -5.15 2.78 -26.59
N VAL A 101 -6.03 2.94 -27.57
CA VAL A 101 -5.87 2.34 -28.90
C VAL A 101 -4.58 2.83 -29.55
N VAL A 102 -4.32 4.14 -29.50
CA VAL A 102 -3.10 4.72 -30.07
C VAL A 102 -1.85 4.14 -29.41
N ALA A 103 -1.83 3.98 -28.08
CA ALA A 103 -0.69 3.39 -27.40
C ALA A 103 -0.47 1.92 -27.74
N ILE A 104 -1.56 1.13 -27.84
CA ILE A 104 -1.48 -0.28 -28.22
C ILE A 104 -0.99 -0.43 -29.66
N VAL A 105 -1.54 0.37 -30.60
CA VAL A 105 -1.11 0.37 -32.00
C VAL A 105 0.35 0.79 -32.14
N LEU A 106 0.79 1.81 -31.39
CA LEU A 106 2.18 2.24 -31.37
C LEU A 106 3.10 1.14 -30.83
N ALA A 107 2.72 0.49 -29.72
CA ALA A 107 3.50 -0.61 -29.15
C ALA A 107 3.61 -1.79 -30.12
N LEU A 108 2.50 -2.16 -30.78
CA LEU A 108 2.49 -3.21 -31.80
C LEU A 108 3.34 -2.85 -33.02
N ALA A 109 3.29 -1.60 -33.48
CA ALA A 109 4.10 -1.15 -34.60
C ALA A 109 5.60 -1.21 -34.27
N VAL A 110 6.00 -0.68 -33.11
CA VAL A 110 7.40 -0.74 -32.65
C VAL A 110 7.84 -2.19 -32.48
N PHE A 111 7.05 -3.01 -31.78
CA PHE A 111 7.36 -4.42 -31.57
C PHE A 111 7.47 -5.21 -32.88
N GLY A 112 6.56 -4.95 -33.82
CA GLY A 112 6.55 -5.60 -35.13
C GLY A 112 7.78 -5.23 -35.96
N VAL A 113 8.20 -3.96 -35.96
CA VAL A 113 9.41 -3.52 -36.68
C VAL A 113 10.67 -4.15 -36.10
N THR A 114 10.77 -4.28 -34.77
CA THR A 114 11.98 -4.81 -34.12
C THR A 114 12.15 -6.32 -34.25
N HIS A 115 11.08 -7.08 -34.50
CA HIS A 115 11.11 -8.56 -34.56
C HIS A 115 10.72 -9.11 -35.94
N ILE A 116 10.60 -8.27 -36.98
CA ILE A 116 10.19 -8.71 -38.33
C ILE A 116 11.20 -9.66 -38.99
N SER A 117 12.46 -9.61 -38.56
CA SER A 117 13.56 -10.42 -39.07
C SER A 117 13.70 -11.78 -38.39
N ASP A 118 12.90 -12.09 -37.37
CA ASP A 118 13.12 -13.27 -36.53
C ASP A 118 12.57 -14.56 -37.16
N GLU A 119 13.39 -15.61 -37.12
CA GLU A 119 13.01 -16.97 -37.50
C GLU A 119 11.96 -17.50 -36.51
N GLY A 120 10.68 -17.35 -36.84
CA GLY A 120 9.57 -17.62 -35.91
C GLY A 120 8.57 -16.46 -35.75
N TYR A 121 8.66 -15.43 -36.61
CA TYR A 121 7.84 -14.22 -36.62
C TYR A 121 6.38 -14.41 -36.20
N LEU A 122 5.68 -15.44 -36.69
CA LEU A 122 4.25 -15.65 -36.38
C LEU A 122 4.01 -15.88 -34.88
N VAL A 123 4.80 -16.74 -34.23
CA VAL A 123 4.65 -17.01 -32.79
C VAL A 123 5.18 -15.84 -31.96
N THR A 124 6.30 -15.24 -32.36
CA THR A 124 6.81 -14.02 -31.73
C THR A 124 5.77 -12.90 -31.71
N VAL A 125 5.08 -12.68 -32.84
CA VAL A 125 3.98 -11.71 -32.94
C VAL A 125 2.80 -12.09 -32.06
N LEU A 126 2.41 -13.37 -32.03
CA LEU A 126 1.28 -13.83 -31.20
C LEU A 126 1.56 -13.64 -29.71
N VAL A 127 2.74 -14.06 -29.24
CA VAL A 127 3.19 -13.86 -27.86
C VAL A 127 3.31 -12.36 -27.56
N GLY A 128 3.84 -11.58 -28.50
CA GLY A 128 3.94 -10.12 -28.40
C GLY A 128 2.59 -9.43 -28.22
N ILE A 129 1.56 -9.84 -28.98
CA ILE A 129 0.19 -9.32 -28.85
C ILE A 129 -0.37 -9.62 -27.45
N VAL A 130 -0.20 -10.86 -26.97
CA VAL A 130 -0.65 -11.25 -25.63
C VAL A 130 0.09 -10.45 -24.56
N LEU A 131 1.40 -10.30 -24.69
CA LEU A 131 2.24 -9.54 -23.77
C LEU A 131 1.85 -8.06 -23.74
N ILE A 132 1.61 -7.44 -24.89
CA ILE A 132 1.18 -6.03 -25.01
C ILE A 132 -0.20 -5.83 -24.37
N GLY A 133 -1.18 -6.70 -24.69
CA GLY A 133 -2.52 -6.62 -24.11
C GLY A 133 -2.50 -6.80 -22.59
N TRP A 134 -1.68 -7.75 -22.11
CA TRP A 134 -1.47 -7.97 -20.69
C TRP A 134 -0.77 -6.79 -20.02
N ALA A 135 0.33 -6.27 -20.59
CA ALA A 135 1.12 -5.16 -20.07
C ALA A 135 0.29 -3.86 -20.00
N TRP A 136 -0.54 -3.59 -21.01
CA TRP A 136 -1.48 -2.47 -21.00
C TRP A 136 -2.46 -2.55 -19.84
N LYS A 137 -3.16 -3.68 -19.71
CA LYS A 137 -4.11 -3.92 -18.61
C LYS A 137 -3.40 -3.80 -17.26
N ARG A 138 -2.25 -4.46 -17.15
CA ARG A 138 -1.40 -4.48 -15.96
C ARG A 138 -1.00 -3.08 -15.53
N GLY A 139 -0.54 -2.24 -16.46
CA GLY A 139 -0.12 -0.86 -16.21
C GLY A 139 -1.28 -0.03 -15.66
N ILE A 140 -2.46 -0.11 -16.28
CA ILE A 140 -3.65 0.59 -15.81
C ILE A 140 -4.04 0.14 -14.39
N ASP A 141 -4.14 -1.17 -14.15
CA ASP A 141 -4.53 -1.71 -12.83
C ASP A 141 -3.54 -1.26 -11.74
N ARG A 142 -2.24 -1.21 -12.05
CA ARG A 142 -1.18 -0.74 -11.16
C ARG A 142 -1.36 0.72 -10.76
N THR A 143 -1.63 1.58 -11.74
CA THR A 143 -1.75 3.02 -11.49
C THR A 143 -2.99 3.37 -10.67
N ARG A 144 -4.05 2.56 -10.74
CA ARG A 144 -5.28 2.78 -9.95
C ARG A 144 -5.21 2.30 -8.52
N ALA A 145 -4.63 1.12 -8.30
CA ALA A 145 -4.47 0.57 -6.97
C ALA A 145 -3.58 1.46 -6.08
N GLY A 146 -2.85 2.41 -6.68
CA GLY A 146 -1.74 3.07 -6.03
C GLY A 146 -0.58 2.09 -5.87
N TYR A 147 0.54 2.57 -5.35
CA TYR A 147 1.67 1.71 -5.00
C TYR A 147 1.39 0.93 -3.71
N ASP A 148 0.34 0.11 -3.76
CA ASP A 148 -0.03 -0.81 -2.68
C ASP A 148 1.03 -1.91 -2.56
N GLU A 149 1.59 -2.04 -1.35
CA GLU A 149 2.66 -2.99 -1.04
C GLU A 149 2.19 -4.43 -1.31
N ASP A 150 0.92 -4.72 -1.03
CA ASP A 150 0.32 -6.04 -1.23
C ASP A 150 0.35 -6.49 -2.68
N HIS A 151 0.19 -5.56 -3.62
CA HIS A 151 0.23 -5.87 -5.03
C HIS A 151 1.65 -6.27 -5.46
N ILE A 152 2.68 -5.55 -5.02
CA ILE A 152 4.06 -5.86 -5.41
C ILE A 152 4.52 -7.17 -4.76
N ILE A 153 4.11 -7.44 -3.52
CA ILE A 153 4.33 -8.73 -2.86
C ILE A 153 3.66 -9.87 -3.65
N LEU A 154 2.43 -9.68 -4.13
CA LEU A 154 1.73 -10.67 -4.93
C LEU A 154 2.49 -10.99 -6.22
N TRP A 155 2.96 -9.97 -6.95
CA TRP A 155 3.72 -10.16 -8.19
C TRP A 155 5.09 -10.79 -7.95
N PHE A 156 5.76 -10.44 -6.85
CA PHE A 156 6.97 -11.12 -6.42
C PHE A 156 6.70 -12.61 -6.18
N LYS A 157 5.62 -12.97 -5.49
CA LYS A 157 5.25 -14.38 -5.25
C LYS A 157 4.92 -15.13 -6.54
N ILE A 158 4.19 -14.49 -7.46
CA ILE A 158 3.86 -15.09 -8.77
C ILE A 158 5.15 -15.33 -9.56
N GLY A 159 6.03 -14.32 -9.68
CA GLY A 159 7.30 -14.45 -10.37
C GLY A 159 8.21 -15.51 -9.74
N PHE A 160 8.27 -15.57 -8.41
CA PHE A 160 9.00 -16.62 -7.71
C PHE A 160 8.42 -18.01 -7.96
N GLY A 161 7.09 -18.14 -7.98
CA GLY A 161 6.41 -19.38 -8.36
C GLY A 161 6.74 -19.83 -9.79
N ILE A 162 6.82 -18.90 -10.73
CA ILE A 162 7.28 -19.15 -12.11
C ILE A 162 8.73 -19.63 -12.11
N LEU A 163 9.63 -18.97 -11.39
CA LEU A 163 11.05 -19.40 -11.29
C LEU A 163 11.18 -20.81 -10.71
N LEU A 164 10.44 -21.14 -9.66
CA LEU A 164 10.42 -22.49 -9.08
C LEU A 164 9.89 -23.53 -10.08
N PHE A 165 8.85 -23.19 -10.83
CA PHE A 165 8.32 -24.04 -11.89
C PHE A 165 9.36 -24.31 -12.98
N ILE A 166 10.09 -23.28 -13.42
CA ILE A 166 11.13 -23.42 -14.45
C ILE A 166 12.32 -24.22 -13.92
N MET A 167 12.75 -23.98 -12.68
CA MET A 167 13.78 -24.78 -12.01
C MET A 167 13.36 -26.25 -11.91
N PHE A 168 12.10 -26.52 -11.57
CA PHE A 168 11.55 -27.88 -11.54
C PHE A 168 11.60 -28.56 -12.91
N PHE A 169 11.21 -27.85 -13.97
CA PHE A 169 11.32 -28.35 -15.35
C PHE A 169 12.78 -28.58 -15.76
N SER A 170 13.69 -27.69 -15.37
CA SER A 170 15.13 -27.85 -15.61
C SER A 170 15.71 -29.07 -14.90
N LEU A 171 15.19 -29.46 -13.74
CA LEU A 171 15.62 -30.66 -13.01
C LEU A 171 15.00 -31.95 -13.57
N LEU A 172 13.79 -31.89 -14.14
CA LEU A 172 13.12 -33.02 -14.77
C LEU A 172 13.60 -33.30 -16.19
N GLY A 173 14.07 -32.27 -16.90
CA GLY A 173 14.70 -32.40 -18.20
C GLY A 173 15.96 -33.24 -18.07
N LYS A 174 15.88 -34.52 -18.47
CA LYS A 174 17.06 -35.36 -18.62
C LYS A 174 18.08 -34.60 -19.45
N ALA A 175 19.32 -34.61 -18.99
CA ALA A 175 20.51 -34.06 -19.63
C ALA A 175 20.84 -34.75 -20.97
N ASP A 176 19.88 -34.88 -21.87
CA ASP A 176 20.19 -35.17 -23.27
C ASP A 176 20.69 -33.85 -23.87
N HIS A 177 22.02 -33.77 -23.90
CA HIS A 177 22.83 -32.82 -24.66
C HIS A 177 22.47 -32.89 -26.15
N THR A 178 21.27 -32.44 -26.50
CA THR A 178 20.95 -32.07 -27.87
C THR A 178 21.27 -30.60 -27.97
N ASP A 179 22.22 -30.26 -28.84
CA ASP A 179 22.91 -28.96 -28.98
C ASP A 179 22.00 -27.71 -29.15
N ASN A 180 20.67 -27.86 -29.12
CA ASN A 180 19.67 -26.80 -29.24
C ASN A 180 18.76 -26.66 -28.00
N ALA A 181 18.99 -27.43 -26.93
CA ALA A 181 18.17 -27.36 -25.73
C ALA A 181 18.53 -26.10 -24.92
N PHE A 182 17.60 -25.16 -24.83
CA PHE A 182 17.57 -24.06 -23.86
C PHE A 182 18.32 -24.44 -22.58
N ASP A 183 19.49 -23.83 -22.35
CA ASP A 183 20.26 -24.03 -21.12
C ASP A 183 19.55 -23.27 -19.98
N ALA A 184 18.46 -23.88 -19.53
CA ALA A 184 17.62 -23.37 -18.46
C ALA A 184 18.45 -23.07 -17.22
N SER A 185 19.54 -23.82 -17.00
CA SER A 185 20.40 -23.67 -15.83
C SER A 185 21.21 -22.37 -15.90
N ASP A 186 21.83 -22.06 -17.03
CA ASP A 186 22.59 -20.82 -17.23
C ASP A 186 21.66 -19.60 -17.20
N GLN A 187 20.50 -19.68 -17.88
CA GLN A 187 19.54 -18.59 -17.85
C GLN A 187 18.92 -18.36 -16.47
N LEU A 188 18.65 -19.43 -15.70
CA LEU A 188 18.21 -19.31 -14.31
C LEU A 188 19.30 -18.68 -13.44
N LEU A 189 20.56 -19.12 -13.57
CA LEU A 189 21.68 -18.58 -12.80
C LEU A 189 21.88 -17.08 -13.05
N ARG A 190 21.69 -16.61 -14.29
CA ARG A 190 21.78 -15.19 -14.65
C ARG A 190 20.58 -14.38 -14.14
N ASN A 191 19.36 -14.87 -14.33
CA ASN A 191 18.15 -14.08 -14.12
C ASN A 191 17.65 -14.11 -12.66
N LEU A 192 17.97 -15.15 -11.90
CA LEU A 192 17.53 -15.32 -10.51
C LEU A 192 18.09 -14.24 -9.57
N PRO A 193 19.40 -13.92 -9.57
CA PRO A 193 19.94 -12.83 -8.75
C PRO A 193 19.30 -11.49 -9.10
N ILE A 194 19.09 -11.22 -10.40
CA ILE A 194 18.47 -9.99 -10.89
C ILE A 194 17.01 -9.89 -10.40
N PHE A 195 16.25 -10.98 -10.49
CA PHE A 195 14.88 -11.07 -9.99
C PHE A 195 14.79 -10.75 -8.49
N PHE A 196 15.62 -11.39 -7.66
CA PHE A 196 15.59 -11.18 -6.22
C PHE A 196 16.04 -9.78 -5.83
N LEU A 197 17.13 -9.28 -6.44
CA LEU A 197 17.66 -7.96 -6.11
C LEU A 197 16.70 -6.85 -6.54
N SER A 198 16.11 -6.94 -7.74
CA SER A 198 15.11 -5.98 -8.21
C SER A 198 13.83 -6.04 -7.38
N GLY A 199 13.34 -7.23 -7.01
CA GLY A 199 12.20 -7.39 -6.12
C GLY A 199 12.43 -6.82 -4.72
N PHE A 200 13.60 -7.07 -4.13
CA PHE A 200 13.98 -6.51 -2.83
C PHE A 200 14.04 -4.98 -2.86
N ILE A 201 14.63 -4.40 -3.91
CA ILE A 201 14.70 -2.95 -4.10
C ILE A 201 13.29 -2.37 -4.30
N ALA A 202 12.43 -3.02 -5.11
CA ALA A 202 11.06 -2.58 -5.33
C ALA A 202 10.27 -2.51 -4.02
N LEU A 203 10.29 -3.60 -3.22
CA LEU A 203 9.62 -3.66 -1.91
C LEU A 203 10.19 -2.65 -0.92
N SER A 204 11.50 -2.43 -0.96
CA SER A 204 12.13 -1.44 -0.08
C SER A 204 11.69 -0.02 -0.44
N TYR A 205 11.63 0.32 -1.72
CA TYR A 205 11.16 1.64 -2.16
C TYR A 205 9.67 1.85 -1.90
N THR A 206 8.83 0.83 -2.08
CA THR A 206 7.39 0.94 -1.81
C THR A 206 7.12 1.19 -0.34
N ARG A 207 7.84 0.50 0.55
CA ARG A 207 7.73 0.74 1.98
C ARG A 207 8.20 2.15 2.38
N ILE A 208 9.28 2.65 1.77
CA ILE A 208 9.73 4.04 1.99
C ILE A 208 8.68 5.04 1.48
N ALA A 209 8.08 4.80 0.31
CA ALA A 209 7.04 5.63 -0.25
C ALA A 209 5.80 5.65 0.65
N ALA A 210 5.35 4.49 1.13
CA ALA A 210 4.23 4.37 2.07
C ALA A 210 4.49 5.15 3.37
N ILE A 211 5.69 5.00 3.97
CA ILE A 211 6.07 5.75 5.19
C ILE A 211 6.08 7.27 4.92
N ARG A 212 6.55 7.71 3.75
CA ARG A 212 6.53 9.14 3.38
C ARG A 212 5.11 9.66 3.22
N GLN A 213 4.26 8.92 2.51
CA GLN A 213 2.86 9.30 2.30
C GLN A 213 2.10 9.40 3.63
N GLU A 214 2.35 8.48 4.55
CA GLU A 214 1.76 8.50 5.89
C GLU A 214 2.26 9.70 6.72
N ARG A 215 3.54 10.07 6.60
CA ARG A 215 4.09 11.27 7.26
C ARG A 215 3.54 12.58 6.69
N GLU A 216 3.35 12.66 5.38
CA GLU A 216 2.72 13.82 4.73
C GLU A 216 1.27 13.99 5.22
N ARG A 217 0.53 12.89 5.40
CA ARG A 217 -0.82 12.91 5.99
C ARG A 217 -0.82 13.38 7.45
N GLN A 218 0.21 13.04 8.22
CA GLN A 218 0.32 13.35 9.64
C GLN A 218 0.96 14.72 9.96
N GLN A 219 1.41 15.49 8.96
CA GLN A 219 2.04 16.81 9.12
C GLN A 219 3.19 16.86 10.15
N LEU A 220 3.91 15.74 10.36
CA LEU A 220 5.00 15.66 11.34
C LEU A 220 6.28 16.31 10.79
N PRO A 221 7.04 17.07 11.62
CA PRO A 221 8.27 17.73 11.17
C PRO A 221 9.35 16.73 10.77
N LEU A 222 10.06 17.03 9.67
CA LEU A 222 11.06 16.23 8.93
C LEU A 222 12.34 15.81 9.70
N LYS A 223 12.38 15.88 11.04
CA LYS A 223 13.60 15.71 11.85
C LYS A 223 13.96 14.25 12.20
N MET A 224 13.87 13.30 11.25
CA MET A 224 14.52 11.98 11.42
C MET A 224 15.51 11.66 10.30
N ALA A 225 16.79 11.89 10.61
CA ALA A 225 17.96 11.70 9.76
C ALA A 225 18.31 10.23 9.42
N GLY A 226 17.58 9.24 9.96
CA GLY A 226 17.87 7.81 9.74
C GLY A 226 17.48 7.27 8.36
N THR A 227 16.42 7.83 7.74
CA THR A 227 15.90 7.34 6.45
C THR A 227 16.81 7.67 5.26
N ASN A 228 17.69 8.68 5.39
CA ASN A 228 18.51 9.13 4.27
C ASN A 228 19.61 8.13 3.91
N ARG A 229 20.32 7.54 4.89
CA ARG A 229 21.41 6.59 4.60
C ARG A 229 20.91 5.33 3.88
N TRP A 230 19.81 4.76 4.35
CA TRP A 230 19.19 3.59 3.71
C TRP A 230 18.70 3.90 2.30
N LEU A 231 18.10 5.08 2.09
CA LEU A 231 17.72 5.54 0.76
C LEU A 231 18.94 5.69 -0.15
N THR A 232 20.05 6.26 0.34
CA THR A 232 21.29 6.40 -0.43
C THR A 232 21.85 5.03 -0.82
N THR A 233 21.90 4.08 0.12
CA THR A 233 22.34 2.71 -0.17
C THR A 233 21.45 2.07 -1.23
N LEU A 234 20.12 2.14 -1.09
CA LEU A 234 19.19 1.62 -2.09
C LEU A 234 19.38 2.28 -3.46
N THR A 235 19.57 3.60 -3.53
CA THR A 235 19.84 4.27 -4.81
C THR A 235 21.13 3.82 -5.46
N ILE A 236 22.19 3.64 -4.68
CA ILE A 236 23.46 3.14 -5.20
C ILE A 236 23.29 1.71 -5.71
N THR A 237 22.67 0.83 -4.92
CA THR A 237 22.39 -0.56 -5.33
C THR A 237 21.50 -0.60 -6.57
N TRP A 238 20.51 0.27 -6.68
CA TRP A 238 19.64 0.40 -7.85
C TRP A 238 20.39 0.85 -9.11
N ILE A 239 21.22 1.89 -9.00
CA ILE A 239 22.08 2.34 -10.12
C ILE A 239 23.02 1.22 -10.55
N LEU A 240 23.66 0.54 -9.59
CA LEU A 240 24.54 -0.60 -9.88
C LEU A 240 23.79 -1.74 -10.56
N LEU A 241 22.54 -2.03 -10.15
CA LEU A 241 21.72 -3.06 -10.77
C LEU A 241 21.31 -2.69 -12.20
N ILE A 242 21.02 -1.42 -12.49
CA ILE A 242 20.76 -0.96 -13.87
C ILE A 242 22.02 -1.11 -14.71
N LEU A 243 23.16 -0.63 -14.20
CA LEU A 243 24.45 -0.74 -14.88
C LEU A 243 24.84 -2.19 -15.12
N ALA A 244 24.58 -3.08 -14.15
CA ALA A 244 24.81 -4.50 -14.30
C ALA A 244 23.86 -5.11 -15.33
N SER A 245 22.56 -4.76 -15.31
CA SER A 245 21.59 -5.28 -16.29
C SER A 245 21.98 -4.87 -17.72
N ILE A 246 22.27 -3.59 -17.94
CA ILE A 246 22.79 -3.06 -19.20
C ILE A 246 24.11 -3.77 -19.55
N GLY A 247 25.04 -3.83 -18.61
CA GLY A 247 26.34 -4.47 -18.77
C GLY A 247 26.22 -5.92 -19.20
N THR A 248 25.26 -6.69 -18.67
CA THR A 248 25.08 -8.10 -19.05
C THR A 248 24.64 -8.31 -20.50
N GLU A 249 24.17 -7.26 -21.17
CA GLU A 249 23.70 -7.35 -22.54
C GLU A 249 24.72 -6.83 -23.54
N PHE A 250 25.54 -5.85 -23.15
CA PHE A 250 26.60 -5.30 -24.00
C PHE A 250 27.97 -5.97 -23.78
N LEU A 251 28.20 -6.56 -22.62
CA LEU A 251 29.45 -7.25 -22.33
C LEU A 251 29.36 -8.71 -22.76
N PRO A 252 30.36 -9.23 -23.49
CA PRO A 252 30.48 -10.66 -23.75
C PRO A 252 30.46 -11.46 -22.44
N ALA A 253 29.78 -12.62 -22.42
CA ALA A 253 29.65 -13.47 -21.24
C ALA A 253 31.03 -13.78 -20.59
N ALA A 254 32.07 -13.98 -21.39
CA ALA A 254 33.44 -14.20 -20.92
C ALA A 254 33.99 -13.04 -20.07
N LEU A 255 33.74 -11.78 -20.47
CA LEU A 255 34.15 -10.60 -19.72
C LEU A 255 33.37 -10.49 -18.40
N LEU A 256 32.08 -10.82 -18.43
CA LEU A 256 31.22 -10.77 -17.26
C LEU A 256 31.59 -11.83 -16.23
N ILE A 257 31.84 -13.06 -16.69
CA ILE A 257 32.39 -14.14 -15.87
C ILE A 257 33.70 -13.66 -15.25
N THR A 258 34.64 -13.14 -16.03
CA THR A 258 35.94 -12.68 -15.52
C THR A 258 35.80 -11.60 -14.42
N LEU A 259 34.84 -10.67 -14.58
CA LEU A 259 34.58 -9.60 -13.61
C LEU A 259 33.88 -10.11 -12.34
N LEU A 260 32.98 -11.09 -12.47
CA LEU A 260 32.23 -11.68 -11.36
C LEU A 260 32.99 -12.80 -10.65
N THR A 261 33.95 -13.47 -11.30
CA THR A 261 34.78 -14.55 -10.74
C THR A 261 35.35 -14.23 -9.36
N PRO A 262 35.97 -13.06 -9.09
CA PRO A 262 36.48 -12.77 -7.75
C PRO A 262 35.36 -12.67 -6.70
N LEU A 263 34.21 -12.10 -7.05
CA LEU A 263 33.03 -12.04 -6.17
C LEU A 263 32.46 -13.45 -5.93
N TRP A 264 32.44 -14.27 -6.97
CA TRP A 264 31.97 -15.66 -6.91
C TRP A 264 32.90 -16.53 -6.05
N LEU A 265 34.21 -16.32 -6.13
CA LEU A 265 35.19 -16.99 -5.25
C LEU A 265 35.00 -16.61 -3.79
N VAL A 266 34.80 -15.33 -3.48
CA VAL A 266 34.58 -14.85 -2.11
C VAL A 266 33.25 -15.39 -1.54
N SER A 267 32.18 -15.31 -2.34
CA SER A 267 30.87 -15.84 -1.93
C SER A 267 30.88 -17.37 -1.82
N GLY A 268 31.53 -18.07 -2.75
CA GLY A 268 31.74 -19.51 -2.69
C GLY A 268 32.51 -19.93 -1.44
N PHE A 269 33.56 -19.19 -1.08
CA PHE A 269 34.31 -19.41 0.15
C PHE A 269 33.45 -19.20 1.41
N LEU A 270 32.63 -18.14 1.44
CA LEU A 270 31.68 -17.88 2.53
C LEU A 270 30.63 -18.99 2.66
N ILE A 271 30.07 -19.45 1.54
CA ILE A 271 29.10 -20.55 1.49
C ILE A 271 29.75 -21.86 1.95
N GLN A 272 31.00 -22.12 1.54
CA GLN A 272 31.76 -23.29 1.95
C GLN A 272 32.04 -23.27 3.45
N ILE A 273 32.41 -22.12 4.02
CA ILE A 273 32.51 -21.94 5.47
C ILE A 273 31.18 -22.24 6.15
N LEU A 274 30.08 -21.67 5.64
CA LEU A 274 28.75 -21.87 6.21
C LEU A 274 28.35 -23.35 6.22
N PHE A 275 28.52 -24.05 5.09
CA PHE A 275 28.24 -25.49 5.01
C PHE A 275 29.18 -26.32 5.85
N THR A 276 30.44 -25.91 6.00
CA THR A 276 31.39 -26.56 6.90
C THR A 276 30.91 -26.46 8.33
N VAL A 277 30.53 -25.25 8.78
CA VAL A 277 29.97 -25.02 10.13
C VAL A 277 28.69 -25.83 10.34
N LEU A 278 27.80 -25.87 9.35
CA LEU A 278 26.58 -26.66 9.41
C LEU A 278 26.88 -28.17 9.49
N GLY A 279 27.89 -28.64 8.76
CA GLY A 279 28.40 -30.02 8.81
C GLY A 279 29.01 -30.38 10.16
N TRP A 280 29.76 -29.48 10.79
CA TRP A 280 30.24 -29.66 12.16
C TRP A 280 29.08 -29.76 13.15
N LEU A 281 28.05 -28.92 12.99
CA LEU A 281 26.87 -28.95 13.85
C LEU A 281 26.12 -30.28 13.73
N THR A 282 25.87 -30.76 12.50
CA THR A 282 25.20 -32.04 12.28
C THR A 282 26.03 -33.21 12.79
N TYR A 283 27.35 -33.17 12.63
CA TYR A 283 28.26 -34.17 13.20
C TYR A 283 28.20 -34.20 14.73
N LEU A 284 28.22 -33.05 15.39
CA LEU A 284 28.10 -32.96 16.85
C LEU A 284 26.75 -33.48 17.36
N ILE A 285 25.66 -33.20 16.65
CA ILE A 285 24.34 -33.74 16.96
C ILE A 285 24.34 -35.27 16.80
N ALA A 286 24.89 -35.79 15.70
CA ALA A 286 24.98 -37.22 15.45
C ALA A 286 25.85 -37.94 16.51
N LEU A 287 26.96 -37.32 16.91
CA LEU A 287 27.83 -37.82 17.99
C LEU A 287 27.09 -37.84 19.34
N GLY A 288 26.38 -36.76 19.67
CA GLY A 288 25.55 -36.69 20.86
C GLY A 288 24.44 -37.75 20.88
N LEU A 289 23.81 -37.99 19.72
CA LEU A 289 22.79 -39.02 19.55
C LEU A 289 23.38 -40.43 19.71
N ALA A 290 24.55 -40.69 19.11
CA ALA A 290 25.26 -41.96 19.23
C ALA A 290 25.69 -42.25 20.67
N LEU A 291 26.17 -41.23 21.39
CA LEU A 291 26.49 -41.33 22.82
C LEU A 291 25.23 -41.60 23.65
N LEU A 292 24.13 -40.91 23.36
CA LEU A 292 22.84 -41.14 24.02
C LEU A 292 22.34 -42.57 23.80
N ILE A 293 22.39 -43.06 22.56
CA ILE A 293 22.02 -44.45 22.21
C ILE A 293 22.92 -45.44 22.94
N ALA A 294 24.23 -45.21 22.99
CA ALA A 294 25.17 -46.07 23.70
C ALA A 294 24.93 -46.06 25.22
N LEU A 295 24.53 -44.93 25.80
CA LEU A 295 24.21 -44.78 27.21
C LEU A 295 22.86 -45.45 27.54
N LEU A 296 21.88 -45.30 26.65
CA LEU A 296 20.59 -45.99 26.74
C LEU A 296 20.77 -47.52 26.64
N ALA A 297 21.61 -47.99 25.72
CA ALA A 297 21.96 -49.41 25.58
C ALA A 297 22.66 -49.98 26.83
N ARG A 298 23.40 -49.15 27.58
CA ARG A 298 23.97 -49.54 28.88
C ARG A 298 22.94 -49.59 30.00
N LEU A 299 21.90 -48.75 29.95
CA LEU A 299 20.82 -48.72 30.94
C LEU A 299 19.76 -49.81 30.72
N PHE A 300 19.65 -50.35 29.50
CA PHE A 300 18.77 -51.47 29.16
C PHE A 300 19.58 -52.66 28.59
N PRO A 301 20.18 -53.52 29.43
CA PRO A 301 21.09 -54.59 29.00
C PRO A 301 20.43 -55.76 28.24
N GLY A 302 19.18 -55.64 27.81
CA GLY A 302 18.34 -56.77 27.39
C GLY A 302 18.25 -57.07 25.90
N GLY A 303 18.99 -56.38 25.03
CA GLY A 303 18.82 -56.47 23.58
C GLY A 303 20.12 -56.66 22.81
N SER A 304 20.84 -57.75 23.05
CA SER A 304 21.95 -58.17 22.18
C SER A 304 21.42 -58.63 20.82
N ILE A 305 21.26 -57.69 19.87
CA ILE A 305 21.21 -58.07 18.45
C ILE A 305 22.61 -58.55 18.10
N SER A 306 22.75 -59.87 18.02
CA SER A 306 23.93 -60.59 17.56
C SER A 306 24.35 -60.06 16.17
N GLN A 307 25.33 -59.15 16.15
CA GLN A 307 26.07 -58.85 14.94
C GLN A 307 27.05 -60.00 14.72
N GLY A 308 26.76 -60.85 13.73
CA GLY A 308 27.68 -61.89 13.29
C GLY A 308 29.05 -61.31 12.93
N PRO A 309 30.14 -62.09 13.05
CA PRO A 309 31.50 -61.60 12.88
C PRO A 309 31.71 -61.13 11.43
N ALA A 310 31.85 -59.82 11.25
CA ALA A 310 32.34 -59.23 10.02
C ALA A 310 33.78 -59.72 9.79
N LYS A 311 33.96 -60.58 8.78
CA LYS A 311 35.28 -60.90 8.24
C LYS A 311 35.94 -59.60 7.77
N LEU A 312 37.01 -59.22 8.45
CA LEU A 312 37.99 -58.22 8.03
C LEU A 312 38.54 -58.60 6.64
N SER A 313 37.90 -58.10 5.60
CA SER A 313 38.49 -57.98 4.27
C SER A 313 38.89 -56.52 4.08
N ARG A 314 40.21 -56.30 4.12
CA ARG A 314 40.97 -55.16 3.62
C ARG A 314 40.19 -54.33 2.58
N PRO A 315 40.00 -53.00 2.73
CA PRO A 315 39.34 -52.22 1.68
C PRO A 315 40.32 -52.06 0.49
N PRO A 316 40.03 -52.57 -0.71
CA PRO A 316 40.51 -51.90 -1.91
C PRO A 316 39.84 -50.53 -1.98
N ALA A 317 40.54 -49.52 -2.49
CA ALA A 317 40.02 -48.17 -2.65
C ALA A 317 38.62 -48.20 -3.29
N SER A 318 37.59 -47.98 -2.47
CA SER A 318 36.21 -47.96 -2.90
C SER A 318 36.00 -46.68 -3.70
N THR A 319 35.95 -46.83 -5.02
CA THR A 319 35.03 -46.02 -5.83
C THR A 319 33.68 -45.97 -5.07
N PRO A 320 33.05 -44.79 -4.94
CA PRO A 320 31.75 -44.71 -4.29
C PRO A 320 30.83 -45.75 -4.96
N PRO A 321 30.06 -46.53 -4.17
CA PRO A 321 29.16 -47.51 -4.76
C PRO A 321 28.29 -46.80 -5.79
N PRO A 322 28.08 -47.36 -7.00
CA PRO A 322 27.16 -46.78 -7.95
C PRO A 322 25.84 -46.62 -7.22
N VAL A 323 25.46 -45.37 -6.95
CA VAL A 323 24.21 -45.07 -6.25
C VAL A 323 23.13 -45.63 -7.16
N ASP A 324 22.43 -46.66 -6.69
CA ASP A 324 21.45 -47.38 -7.49
C ASP A 324 20.48 -46.35 -8.08
N ASN A 325 20.49 -46.19 -9.41
CA ASN A 325 19.74 -45.15 -10.12
C ASN A 325 18.25 -45.19 -9.74
N LEU A 326 17.77 -46.38 -9.31
CA LEU A 326 16.42 -46.60 -8.81
C LEU A 326 16.19 -45.94 -7.45
N SER A 327 17.15 -46.00 -6.53
CA SER A 327 17.10 -45.31 -5.22
C SER A 327 17.15 -43.79 -5.36
N VAL A 328 17.94 -43.28 -6.31
CA VAL A 328 18.00 -41.86 -6.66
C VAL A 328 16.68 -41.42 -7.28
N LEU A 329 16.12 -42.18 -8.23
CA LEU A 329 14.82 -41.90 -8.84
C LEU A 329 13.69 -41.89 -7.80
N ILE A 330 13.64 -42.87 -6.89
CA ILE A 330 12.65 -42.94 -5.81
C ILE A 330 12.77 -41.72 -4.88
N PHE A 331 14.00 -41.31 -4.53
CA PHE A 331 14.24 -40.13 -3.73
C PHE A 331 13.76 -38.85 -4.44
N HIS A 332 14.03 -38.70 -5.73
CA HIS A 332 13.55 -37.57 -6.54
C HIS A 332 12.01 -37.56 -6.63
N ILE A 333 11.37 -38.70 -6.86
CA ILE A 333 9.90 -38.82 -6.88
C ILE A 333 9.30 -38.45 -5.52
N LEU A 334 9.90 -38.92 -4.42
CA LEU A 334 9.47 -38.54 -3.06
C LEU A 334 9.63 -37.05 -2.79
N LEU A 335 10.73 -36.44 -3.25
CA LEU A 335 10.98 -35.01 -3.13
C LEU A 335 9.99 -34.18 -3.96
N VAL A 336 9.63 -34.64 -5.16
CA VAL A 336 8.59 -34.05 -6.02
C VAL A 336 7.23 -34.14 -5.34
N ILE A 337 6.85 -35.31 -4.81
CA ILE A 337 5.58 -35.49 -4.08
C ILE A 337 5.55 -34.59 -2.84
N ALA A 338 6.65 -34.47 -2.10
CA ALA A 338 6.75 -33.58 -0.96
C ALA A 338 6.64 -32.10 -1.36
N ALA A 339 7.28 -31.68 -2.45
CA ALA A 339 7.20 -30.31 -2.96
C ALA A 339 5.79 -29.97 -3.45
N ILE A 340 5.13 -30.88 -4.17
CA ILE A 340 3.72 -30.73 -4.60
C ILE A 340 2.80 -30.68 -3.38
N ALA A 341 2.98 -31.55 -2.39
CA ALA A 341 2.21 -31.54 -1.15
C ALA A 341 2.41 -30.24 -0.36
N LEU A 342 3.62 -29.68 -0.35
CA LEU A 342 3.94 -28.41 0.30
C LEU A 342 3.35 -27.23 -0.46
N LEU A 343 3.37 -27.23 -1.80
CA LEU A 343 2.71 -26.23 -2.64
C LEU A 343 1.19 -26.27 -2.53
N ILE A 344 0.58 -27.46 -2.56
CA ILE A 344 -0.85 -27.64 -2.31
C ILE A 344 -1.18 -27.21 -0.88
N GLY A 345 -0.37 -27.59 0.10
CA GLY A 345 -0.51 -27.18 1.50
C GLY A 345 -0.42 -25.66 1.67
N LEU A 346 0.50 -24.99 0.97
CA LEU A 346 0.66 -23.55 0.98
C LEU A 346 -0.50 -22.85 0.25
N ALA A 347 -0.92 -23.36 -0.90
CA ALA A 347 -2.07 -22.84 -1.65
C ALA A 347 -3.37 -22.98 -0.85
N MET A 348 -3.57 -24.14 -0.19
CA MET A 348 -4.68 -24.38 0.73
C MET A 348 -4.55 -23.50 1.98
N TYR A 349 -3.35 -23.30 2.53
CA TYR A 349 -3.12 -22.41 3.66
C TYR A 349 -3.45 -20.96 3.29
N VAL A 350 -2.99 -20.47 2.13
CA VAL A 350 -3.28 -19.12 1.63
C VAL A 350 -4.75 -18.96 1.27
N GLN A 351 -5.39 -19.95 0.64
CA GLN A 351 -6.84 -19.92 0.40
C GLN A 351 -7.64 -19.97 1.70
N LYS A 352 -7.25 -20.80 2.66
CA LYS A 352 -7.88 -20.90 3.98
C LYS A 352 -7.65 -19.63 4.79
N HIS A 353 -6.49 -19.01 4.71
CA HIS A 353 -6.18 -17.73 5.32
C HIS A 353 -6.92 -16.58 4.63
N ARG A 354 -7.09 -16.62 3.31
CA ARG A 354 -7.95 -15.67 2.57
C ARG A 354 -9.44 -15.83 2.89
N ARG A 355 -9.92 -17.07 3.05
CA ARG A 355 -11.32 -17.36 3.40
C ARG A 355 -11.60 -17.01 4.86
N ARG A 356 -10.66 -17.27 5.78
CA ARG A 356 -10.74 -16.81 7.17
C ARG A 356 -10.65 -15.28 7.26
N SER A 357 -9.76 -14.64 6.50
CA SER A 357 -9.66 -13.18 6.44
C SER A 357 -10.90 -12.50 5.84
N LYS A 358 -11.65 -13.15 4.93
CA LYS A 358 -12.92 -12.60 4.42
C LYS A 358 -14.14 -12.90 5.30
N GLY A 359 -14.08 -13.93 6.15
CA GLY A 359 -15.13 -14.26 7.11
C GLY A 359 -14.99 -13.52 8.44
N ASP A 360 -13.76 -13.38 8.94
CA ASP A 360 -13.47 -12.63 10.19
C ASP A 360 -13.60 -11.12 10.01
N MET A 361 -13.36 -10.54 8.81
CA MET A 361 -13.39 -9.09 8.67
C MET A 361 -14.80 -8.48 8.70
N GLN A 362 -15.88 -9.25 8.52
CA GLN A 362 -17.24 -8.71 8.66
C GLN A 362 -17.81 -8.84 10.08
N GLU A 363 -17.40 -9.84 10.87
CA GLU A 363 -17.84 -9.99 12.27
C GLU A 363 -16.83 -9.41 13.29
N GLU A 364 -15.53 -9.30 12.96
CA GLU A 364 -14.56 -8.57 13.80
C GLU A 364 -14.54 -7.05 13.54
N GLU A 365 -15.06 -6.52 12.42
CA GLU A 365 -15.20 -5.05 12.25
C GLU A 365 -16.25 -4.47 13.21
N GLU A 366 -17.32 -5.21 13.54
CA GLU A 366 -18.30 -4.74 14.54
C GLU A 366 -17.81 -4.90 15.99
N ILE A 367 -16.86 -5.81 16.28
CA ILE A 367 -16.39 -6.09 17.64
C ILE A 367 -15.02 -5.42 17.96
N ARG A 368 -14.14 -5.21 16.97
CA ARG A 368 -12.81 -4.59 17.19
C ARG A 368 -12.78 -3.06 17.12
N GLU A 369 -13.86 -2.40 16.68
CA GLU A 369 -14.02 -0.96 16.92
C GLU A 369 -14.23 -0.63 18.41
N GLY A 370 -14.64 -1.62 19.22
CA GLY A 370 -14.81 -1.46 20.66
C GLY A 370 -13.52 -1.54 21.51
N LEU A 371 -12.53 -2.35 21.10
CA LEU A 371 -11.40 -2.68 21.99
C LEU A 371 -10.17 -1.77 21.82
N ASN A 372 -9.92 -1.21 20.62
CA ASN A 372 -8.77 -0.33 20.36
C ASN A 372 -9.07 1.16 20.61
N ALA A 373 -10.34 1.56 20.62
CA ALA A 373 -10.75 2.93 20.93
C ALA A 373 -10.42 3.33 22.37
N ALA A 374 -10.46 2.38 23.32
CA ALA A 374 -10.11 2.62 24.72
C ALA A 374 -8.60 2.84 24.92
N GLN A 375 -7.75 2.06 24.23
CA GLN A 375 -6.29 2.24 24.26
C GLN A 375 -5.88 3.52 23.54
N ILE A 376 -6.43 3.83 22.37
CA ILE A 376 -6.18 5.10 21.67
C ILE A 376 -6.65 6.31 22.51
N ARG A 377 -7.78 6.19 23.24
CA ARG A 377 -8.21 7.23 24.18
C ARG A 377 -7.29 7.34 25.40
N LYS A 378 -6.74 6.23 25.90
CA LYS A 378 -5.81 6.20 27.03
C LYS A 378 -4.45 6.78 26.65
N GLU A 379 -3.96 6.45 25.46
CA GLU A 379 -2.73 6.99 24.88
C GLU A 379 -2.88 8.49 24.54
N ARG A 380 -4.02 8.91 23.97
CA ARG A 380 -4.33 10.34 23.77
C ARG A 380 -4.53 11.09 25.10
N ARG A 381 -5.04 10.43 26.16
CA ARG A 381 -5.14 11.01 27.51
C ARG A 381 -3.76 11.15 28.14
N GLN A 382 -2.88 10.16 27.99
CA GLN A 382 -1.51 10.21 28.49
C GLN A 382 -0.66 11.22 27.72
N GLN A 383 -0.80 11.30 26.40
CA GLN A 383 -0.18 12.37 25.61
C GLN A 383 -0.71 13.76 25.99
N ARG A 384 -2.00 13.91 26.32
CA ARG A 384 -2.56 15.18 26.82
C ARG A 384 -2.07 15.52 28.24
N GLN A 385 -1.85 14.54 29.10
CA GLN A 385 -1.29 14.74 30.44
C GLN A 385 0.21 15.06 30.40
N GLN A 386 0.95 14.48 29.46
CA GLN A 386 2.39 14.75 29.28
C GLN A 386 2.65 16.03 28.46
N SER A 387 1.72 16.42 27.58
CA SER A 387 1.78 17.68 26.80
C SER A 387 1.10 18.86 27.50
N GLN A 388 0.68 18.70 28.77
CA GLN A 388 0.27 19.83 29.59
C GLN A 388 1.53 20.44 30.22
N PRO A 389 2.04 21.57 29.70
CA PRO A 389 2.91 22.40 30.53
C PRO A 389 2.12 22.76 31.79
N THR A 390 2.79 22.57 32.91
CA THR A 390 2.39 22.93 34.27
C THR A 390 2.03 24.41 34.36
N THR A 391 0.82 24.77 33.96
CA THR A 391 0.11 25.97 34.44
C THR A 391 -1.37 25.85 34.08
N GLY A 392 -2.24 25.90 35.08
CA GLY A 392 -3.68 26.01 34.92
C GLY A 392 -4.10 27.37 34.36
N ALA A 393 -3.79 27.62 33.10
CA ALA A 393 -4.45 28.63 32.29
C ALA A 393 -5.41 27.90 31.37
N LEU A 394 -6.71 27.96 31.69
CA LEU A 394 -7.74 27.98 30.66
C LEU A 394 -7.18 28.85 29.53
N ILE A 395 -6.97 28.28 28.34
CA ILE A 395 -6.70 29.09 27.16
C ILE A 395 -7.97 29.92 26.99
N GLU A 396 -7.95 31.10 27.60
CA GLU A 396 -8.85 32.21 27.35
C GLU A 396 -8.78 32.37 25.84
N ALA A 397 -9.85 31.96 25.18
CA ALA A 397 -10.03 32.31 23.78
C ALA A 397 -9.92 33.83 23.75
N ASP A 398 -9.03 34.36 22.91
CA ASP A 398 -8.90 35.78 22.62
C ASP A 398 -10.30 36.43 22.70
N PRO A 399 -10.52 37.42 23.57
CA PRO A 399 -11.86 37.99 23.82
C PRO A 399 -12.53 38.50 22.53
N ASP A 400 -11.74 38.79 21.50
CA ASP A 400 -12.20 39.22 20.18
C ASP A 400 -12.45 38.08 19.18
N SER A 401 -12.27 36.82 19.60
CA SER A 401 -12.56 35.64 18.77
C SER A 401 -14.05 35.36 18.65
N ALA A 402 -14.48 34.82 17.50
CA ALA A 402 -15.85 34.35 17.33
C ALA A 402 -16.16 33.20 18.31
N ARG A 403 -15.15 32.41 18.69
CA ARG A 403 -15.24 31.39 19.75
C ARG A 403 -15.63 31.97 21.12
N ALA A 404 -15.03 33.07 21.54
CA ALA A 404 -15.37 33.72 22.81
C ALA A 404 -16.80 34.28 22.78
N ARG A 405 -17.17 34.96 21.68
CA ARG A 405 -18.51 35.55 21.50
C ARG A 405 -19.63 34.52 21.46
N TYR A 406 -19.44 33.40 20.75
CA TYR A 406 -20.42 32.31 20.74
C TYR A 406 -20.57 31.67 22.12
N ARG A 407 -19.49 31.51 22.89
CA ARG A 407 -19.58 31.01 24.27
C ARG A 407 -20.30 31.98 25.20
N ALA A 408 -20.03 33.28 25.06
CA ALA A 408 -20.76 34.32 25.80
C ALA A 408 -22.26 34.25 25.47
N PHE A 409 -22.61 34.16 24.19
CA PHE A 409 -23.99 33.97 23.75
C PHE A 409 -24.65 32.75 24.40
N LEU A 410 -24.01 31.57 24.34
CA LEU A 410 -24.54 30.35 24.96
C LEU A 410 -24.74 30.47 26.48
N ARG A 411 -23.79 31.12 27.18
CA ARG A 411 -23.91 31.36 28.62
C ARG A 411 -25.09 32.28 28.93
N THR A 412 -25.21 33.38 28.21
CA THR A 412 -26.32 34.32 28.39
C THR A 412 -27.67 33.68 28.12
N MET A 413 -27.79 32.81 27.10
CA MET A 413 -29.04 32.08 26.85
C MET A 413 -29.35 31.07 27.95
N ALA A 414 -28.36 30.29 28.40
CA ALA A 414 -28.53 29.34 29.50
C ALA A 414 -28.87 30.01 30.85
N GLU A 415 -28.36 31.23 31.09
CA GLU A 415 -28.70 32.03 32.28
C GLU A 415 -30.12 32.58 32.24
N LYS A 416 -30.69 32.79 31.04
CA LYS A 416 -32.04 33.36 30.87
C LYS A 416 -33.14 32.32 30.93
N ASP A 417 -32.92 31.18 30.32
CA ASP A 417 -33.86 30.06 30.32
C ASP A 417 -33.07 28.75 30.16
N GLU A 418 -33.26 27.83 31.10
CA GLU A 418 -32.60 26.51 31.07
C GLU A 418 -33.02 25.72 29.81
N HIS A 419 -34.23 25.94 29.28
CA HIS A 419 -34.69 25.32 28.04
C HIS A 419 -33.91 25.79 26.81
N LEU A 420 -33.34 27.00 26.84
CA LEU A 420 -32.51 27.55 25.75
C LEU A 420 -31.03 27.16 25.88
N ALA A 421 -30.65 26.39 26.91
CA ALA A 421 -29.29 25.91 27.08
C ALA A 421 -28.94 24.84 26.04
N ARG A 422 -27.73 24.93 25.47
CA ARG A 422 -27.24 23.94 24.50
C ARG A 422 -27.10 22.56 25.15
N GLN A 423 -27.64 21.53 24.50
CA GLN A 423 -27.48 20.16 24.95
C GLN A 423 -26.04 19.65 24.68
N PRO A 424 -25.50 18.73 25.49
CA PRO A 424 -24.09 18.32 25.41
C PRO A 424 -23.70 17.67 24.07
N ASP A 425 -24.63 16.94 23.49
CA ASP A 425 -24.55 16.15 22.25
C ASP A 425 -24.87 16.94 20.98
N GLU A 426 -25.52 18.10 21.12
CA GLU A 426 -26.02 18.90 20.01
C GLU A 426 -24.91 19.68 19.28
N THR A 427 -24.88 19.63 17.95
CA THR A 427 -23.95 20.43 17.13
C THR A 427 -24.34 21.93 17.14
N PRO A 428 -23.42 22.86 16.82
CA PRO A 428 -23.75 24.28 16.76
C PRO A 428 -24.88 24.62 15.78
N ALA A 429 -24.98 23.88 14.67
CA ALA A 429 -26.03 24.08 13.67
C ALA A 429 -27.39 23.58 14.16
N GLU A 430 -27.43 22.41 14.81
CA GLU A 430 -28.64 21.86 15.43
C GLU A 430 -29.16 22.79 16.54
N TYR A 431 -28.25 23.27 17.39
CA TYR A 431 -28.59 24.24 18.44
C TYR A 431 -29.19 25.52 17.85
N GLN A 432 -28.60 26.05 16.78
CA GLN A 432 -29.16 27.20 16.08
C GLN A 432 -30.58 26.92 15.55
N GLN A 433 -30.81 25.74 14.94
CA GLN A 433 -32.13 25.39 14.41
C GLN A 433 -33.16 25.28 15.52
N ARG A 434 -32.84 24.56 16.61
CA ARG A 434 -33.72 24.44 17.78
C ARG A 434 -33.99 25.81 18.40
N PHE A 435 -32.94 26.61 18.60
CA PHE A 435 -33.07 27.96 19.14
C PHE A 435 -34.02 28.82 18.30
N LEU A 436 -33.88 28.80 16.96
CA LEU A 436 -34.77 29.53 16.07
C LEU A 436 -36.21 29.00 16.07
N ILE A 437 -36.43 27.70 16.30
CA ILE A 437 -37.77 27.12 16.43
C ILE A 437 -38.42 27.58 17.75
N GLU A 438 -37.68 27.50 18.85
CA GLU A 438 -38.16 27.86 20.20
C GLU A 438 -38.39 29.36 20.34
N THR A 439 -37.60 30.18 19.64
CA THR A 439 -37.72 31.65 19.63
C THR A 439 -38.52 32.18 18.44
N GLY A 440 -38.85 31.34 17.44
CA GLY A 440 -39.42 31.75 16.16
C GLY A 440 -40.79 32.43 16.24
N TYR A 441 -41.60 32.10 17.25
CA TYR A 441 -42.88 32.78 17.50
C TYR A 441 -42.73 34.13 18.25
N LYS A 442 -41.52 34.45 18.72
CA LYS A 442 -41.23 35.60 19.60
C LYS A 442 -40.22 36.58 19.01
N LEU A 443 -39.64 36.27 17.85
CA LEU A 443 -38.68 37.11 17.15
C LEU A 443 -39.41 38.09 16.21
N PRO A 444 -39.13 39.40 16.25
CA PRO A 444 -39.76 40.35 15.34
C PRO A 444 -39.35 40.04 13.89
N ALA A 445 -40.34 39.97 12.99
CA ALA A 445 -40.08 40.02 11.56
C ALA A 445 -39.49 41.38 11.19
N ALA A 446 -38.49 41.40 10.29
CA ALA A 446 -37.74 42.58 9.91
C ALA A 446 -38.66 43.80 9.66
N THR A 447 -38.53 44.83 10.49
CA THR A 447 -39.35 46.05 10.40
C THR A 447 -38.64 47.23 9.73
N GLU A 448 -37.32 47.14 9.48
CA GLU A 448 -36.52 48.21 8.85
C GLU A 448 -35.51 47.61 7.84
N GLU A 449 -35.35 48.26 6.68
CA GLU A 449 -34.53 47.76 5.54
C GLU A 449 -33.02 47.67 5.85
N ASP A 450 -32.53 48.35 6.90
CA ASP A 450 -31.10 48.45 7.23
C ASP A 450 -30.65 47.62 8.45
N VAL A 451 -31.55 46.88 9.11
CA VAL A 451 -31.21 46.08 10.31
C VAL A 451 -31.19 44.59 9.98
N PRO A 452 -30.04 43.89 10.17
CA PRO A 452 -29.97 42.46 9.91
C PRO A 452 -30.88 41.68 10.88
N THR A 453 -31.59 40.69 10.33
CA THR A 453 -32.48 39.83 11.12
C THR A 453 -31.71 39.00 12.15
N ASP A 454 -32.35 38.72 13.28
CA ASP A 454 -31.74 37.92 14.36
C ASP A 454 -31.28 36.54 13.86
N ALA A 455 -32.02 35.92 12.94
CA ALA A 455 -31.63 34.67 12.29
C ALA A 455 -30.33 34.81 11.47
N THR A 456 -30.13 35.92 10.75
CA THR A 456 -28.90 36.16 9.98
C THR A 456 -27.69 36.43 10.89
N ILE A 457 -27.88 37.19 11.98
CA ILE A 457 -26.83 37.43 12.99
C ILE A 457 -26.43 36.10 13.64
N LEU A 458 -27.39 35.28 14.05
CA LEU A 458 -27.13 33.97 14.64
C LEU A 458 -26.41 33.03 13.65
N THR A 459 -26.86 32.98 12.40
CA THR A 459 -26.22 32.15 11.35
C THR A 459 -24.77 32.54 11.13
N SER A 460 -24.51 33.85 11.01
CA SER A 460 -23.14 34.36 10.83
C SER A 460 -22.24 34.09 12.02
N LEU A 461 -22.77 34.15 13.25
CA LEU A 461 -22.06 33.80 14.48
C LEU A 461 -21.73 32.31 14.53
N THR A 462 -22.70 31.43 14.25
CA THR A 462 -22.50 29.97 14.21
C THR A 462 -21.51 29.56 13.13
N GLN A 463 -21.56 30.20 11.96
CA GLN A 463 -20.63 29.93 10.86
C GLN A 463 -19.20 30.38 11.21
N ALA A 464 -19.03 31.57 11.79
CA ALA A 464 -17.73 32.06 12.24
C ALA A 464 -17.14 31.17 13.34
N TYR A 465 -17.97 30.77 14.31
CA TYR A 465 -17.60 29.80 15.33
C TYR A 465 -17.14 28.46 14.74
N THR A 466 -17.91 27.90 13.81
CA THR A 466 -17.61 26.62 13.18
C THR A 466 -16.32 26.69 12.37
N ARG A 467 -16.10 27.79 11.63
CA ARG A 467 -14.87 28.04 10.88
C ARG A 467 -13.65 28.15 11.79
N GLU A 468 -13.75 28.89 12.90
CA GLU A 468 -12.65 28.97 13.86
C GLU A 468 -12.42 27.62 14.54
N ARG A 469 -13.47 26.96 15.05
CA ARG A 469 -13.38 25.71 15.83
C ARG A 469 -12.91 24.51 15.01
N TYR A 470 -13.52 24.27 13.85
CA TYR A 470 -13.28 23.07 13.04
C TYR A 470 -12.41 23.35 11.81
N GLY A 471 -12.40 24.59 11.30
CA GLY A 471 -11.60 24.97 10.13
C GLY A 471 -10.20 25.48 10.44
N GLY A 472 -9.86 25.74 11.71
CA GLY A 472 -8.52 26.19 12.13
C GLY A 472 -8.07 27.54 11.56
N ARG A 473 -8.99 28.33 10.99
CA ARG A 473 -8.71 29.64 10.38
C ARG A 473 -9.39 30.74 11.21
N GLN A 474 -8.72 31.87 11.40
CA GLN A 474 -9.32 33.05 12.04
C GLN A 474 -10.47 33.60 11.17
N THR A 475 -11.49 34.14 11.83
CA THR A 475 -12.59 34.83 11.14
C THR A 475 -12.07 36.04 10.37
N GLN A 476 -12.62 36.30 9.18
CA GLN A 476 -12.25 37.48 8.37
C GLN A 476 -12.52 38.78 9.16
N PRO A 477 -11.69 39.82 9.00
CA PRO A 477 -11.79 41.05 9.79
C PRO A 477 -13.14 41.76 9.63
N GLU A 478 -13.69 41.80 8.42
CA GLU A 478 -15.03 42.37 8.14
C GLU A 478 -16.13 41.62 8.91
N GLN A 479 -16.09 40.29 8.88
CA GLN A 479 -17.06 39.44 9.57
C GLN A 479 -16.90 39.52 11.11
N ARG A 480 -15.66 39.72 11.60
CA ARG A 480 -15.41 40.00 13.01
C ARG A 480 -16.03 41.34 13.41
N GLN A 481 -15.83 42.40 12.64
CA GLN A 481 -16.41 43.72 12.90
C GLN A 481 -17.94 43.68 12.90
N TYR A 482 -18.54 42.96 11.93
CA TYR A 482 -19.98 42.71 11.89
C TYR A 482 -20.49 42.04 13.17
N LEU A 483 -19.83 40.97 13.63
CA LEU A 483 -20.23 40.26 14.86
C LEU A 483 -19.99 41.09 16.13
N HIS A 484 -18.98 41.96 16.14
CA HIS A 484 -18.75 42.90 17.24
C HIS A 484 -19.90 43.89 17.37
N GLN A 485 -20.40 44.41 16.26
CA GLN A 485 -21.50 45.36 16.23
C GLN A 485 -22.83 44.70 16.59
N TRP A 486 -23.17 43.57 15.97
CA TRP A 486 -24.55 43.07 15.98
C TRP A 486 -24.87 42.03 17.06
N VAL A 487 -23.88 41.27 17.57
CA VAL A 487 -24.14 40.25 18.62
C VAL A 487 -24.63 40.86 19.94
N PRO A 488 -24.09 42.00 20.42
CA PRO A 488 -24.62 42.65 21.62
C PRO A 488 -26.08 43.09 21.45
N HIS A 489 -26.43 43.64 20.28
CA HIS A 489 -27.82 44.02 19.97
C HIS A 489 -28.75 42.80 19.93
N LEU A 490 -28.31 41.69 19.35
CA LEU A 490 -29.04 40.43 19.37
C LEU A 490 -29.30 39.97 20.82
N LEU A 491 -28.28 39.97 21.67
CA LEU A 491 -28.41 39.60 23.10
C LEU A 491 -29.35 40.53 23.85
N GLN A 492 -29.27 41.84 23.61
CA GLN A 492 -30.15 42.82 24.23
C GLN A 492 -31.61 42.60 23.82
N ARG A 493 -31.88 42.40 22.52
CA ARG A 493 -33.22 42.09 22.01
C ARG A 493 -33.75 40.80 22.63
N LEU A 494 -33.00 39.70 22.51
CA LEU A 494 -33.41 38.40 23.06
C LEU A 494 -33.66 38.47 24.57
N SER A 495 -32.80 39.15 25.33
CA SER A 495 -32.97 39.27 26.77
C SER A 495 -34.20 40.10 27.17
N ALA A 496 -34.53 41.16 26.41
CA ALA A 496 -35.76 41.92 26.61
C ALA A 496 -37.00 41.08 26.31
N TYR A 497 -36.98 40.27 25.26
CA TYR A 497 -38.11 39.42 24.86
C TYR A 497 -38.30 38.20 25.77
N LEU A 498 -37.22 37.59 26.27
CA LEU A 498 -37.28 36.46 27.19
C LEU A 498 -37.68 36.86 28.63
N ALA A 499 -37.51 38.13 29.00
CA ALA A 499 -37.95 38.64 30.30
C ALA A 499 -39.47 38.88 30.40
N VAL A 500 -40.19 38.92 29.26
CA VAL A 500 -41.65 39.09 29.25
C VAL A 500 -42.30 37.72 29.49
N THR A 501 -42.80 37.50 30.70
CA THR A 501 -43.61 36.33 31.04
C THR A 501 -44.82 36.22 30.10
N PRO A 502 -45.12 35.04 29.54
CA PRO A 502 -46.30 34.87 28.71
C PRO A 502 -47.54 35.14 29.55
N LYS A 503 -48.35 36.10 29.10
CA LYS A 503 -49.73 36.28 29.56
C LYS A 503 -50.41 34.93 29.36
N THR A 504 -50.78 34.27 30.45
CA THR A 504 -51.45 32.96 30.41
C THR A 504 -52.69 33.13 29.55
N ILE A 505 -52.66 32.62 28.32
CA ILE A 505 -53.87 32.47 27.52
C ILE A 505 -54.64 31.37 28.24
N THR A 506 -55.58 31.77 29.09
CA THR A 506 -56.59 30.88 29.64
C THR A 506 -57.36 30.32 28.46
N HIS A 507 -56.97 29.13 28.02
CA HIS A 507 -57.80 28.32 27.15
C HIS A 507 -59.14 28.17 27.87
N ARG A 508 -60.18 28.84 27.35
CA ARG A 508 -61.55 28.53 27.75
C ARG A 508 -61.73 27.03 27.50
N PRO A 509 -62.22 26.27 28.49
CA PRO A 509 -62.48 24.85 28.28
C PRO A 509 -63.42 24.72 27.09
N TYR A 510 -63.07 23.82 26.17
CA TYR A 510 -63.87 23.45 25.02
C TYR A 510 -65.24 22.97 25.53
N GLN A 511 -66.25 23.83 25.44
CA GLN A 511 -67.65 23.42 25.61
C GLN A 511 -68.01 22.61 24.36
N ALA A 512 -68.26 21.31 24.54
CA ALA A 512 -68.83 20.49 23.50
C ALA A 512 -70.16 21.12 23.05
N SER A 513 -70.23 21.56 21.80
CA SER A 513 -71.49 22.03 21.22
C SER A 513 -72.44 20.86 21.12
N ARG A 514 -73.37 20.78 22.08
CA ARG A 514 -74.57 19.97 22.01
C ARG A 514 -75.52 20.64 21.02
N TRP A 515 -75.34 20.35 19.74
CA TRP A 515 -76.29 20.65 18.67
C TRP A 515 -76.46 19.38 17.85
N GLY A 516 -77.50 18.64 18.23
CA GLY A 516 -77.84 17.34 17.70
C GLY A 516 -78.80 16.67 18.67
N GLU A 517 -79.91 17.32 19.00
CA GLU A 517 -81.15 16.76 19.56
C GLU A 517 -82.17 17.92 19.71
N ASP A 518 -83.42 17.64 19.34
CA ASP A 518 -84.63 18.50 19.18
C ASP A 518 -84.74 19.10 17.76
N GLU A 519 -85.67 18.72 16.85
CA GLU A 519 -87.09 18.32 16.97
C GLU A 519 -87.92 19.10 18.00
#